data_AF-A0A9D6MR27-F1
#
_entry.id   AF-A0A9D6MR27-F1
#
_cell.length_a   1.000
_cell.length_b   1.000
_cell.length_c   1.000
_cell.angle_alpha   90.00
_cell.angle_beta   90.00
_cell.angle_gamma   90.00
#
_symmetry.space_group_name_H-M   'P 1'
#
loop_
_entity.id
_entity.type
_entity.pdbx_description
1 polymer ?
#
loop_
_entity_poly.entity_id
_entity_poly.type
_entity_poly.pdbx_seq_one_letter_code
_entity_poly.pdbx_strand_id
1 'polypeptide(L)'
;MSVARALIVGAALALLAPVAFVVTDHTVYHFERDNPFCVSCHLHEHLLATFEAGATQATDLSAMHFTAMNEPRCIACHKGEGPIERAKVLAVAGRDALKYLVGVHREPDHSDVPIADAGCTRCHRRLGEATSAPDFHQRTEHRTLPMSCVTCHRAHHGGDPARNFLEETHVVPVCRTCHPSL
;
A
#
# COMPACT_ATOMS: atom_id res chain seq x y z
N MET A 1 39.72 18.34 8.93
CA MET A 1 38.44 19.09 9.12
C MET A 1 38.31 19.40 10.61
N SER A 2 38.05 20.65 11.03
CA SER A 2 37.90 20.96 12.47
C SER A 2 36.55 20.46 12.98
N VAL A 3 36.49 20.07 14.27
CA VAL A 3 35.26 19.62 14.94
C VAL A 3 34.12 20.64 14.77
N ALA A 4 34.45 21.94 14.84
CA ALA A 4 33.50 23.02 14.59
C ALA A 4 32.87 22.99 13.18
N ARG A 5 33.65 22.70 12.13
CA ARG A 5 33.12 22.57 10.76
C ARG A 5 32.21 21.36 10.62
N ALA A 6 32.56 20.23 11.24
CA ALA A 6 31.73 19.04 11.24
C ALA A 6 30.38 19.28 11.96
N LEU A 7 30.39 20.01 13.08
CA LEU A 7 29.18 20.37 13.83
C LEU A 7 28.28 21.33 13.04
N ILE A 8 28.85 22.35 12.39
CA ILE A 8 28.09 23.30 11.58
C ILE A 8 27.44 22.58 10.39
N VAL A 9 28.18 21.71 9.69
CA VAL A 9 27.64 20.93 8.57
C VAL A 9 26.56 19.96 9.05
N GLY A 10 26.78 19.27 10.18
CA GLY A 10 25.78 18.38 10.77
C GLY A 10 24.48 19.10 11.15
N ALA A 11 24.59 20.27 11.79
CA ALA A 11 23.44 21.09 12.15
C ALA A 11 22.68 21.62 10.91
N ALA A 12 23.41 22.08 9.89
CA ALA A 12 22.80 22.53 8.64
C ALA A 12 22.06 21.39 7.93
N LEU A 13 22.65 20.20 7.84
CA LEU A 13 22.00 19.02 7.25
C LEU A 13 20.75 18.60 8.04
N ALA A 14 20.81 18.61 9.37
CA ALA A 14 19.67 18.28 10.22
C ALA A 14 18.51 19.27 10.04
N LEU A 15 18.80 20.55 9.78
CA LEU A 15 17.78 21.58 9.52
C LEU A 15 17.20 21.49 8.10
N LEU A 16 18.02 21.15 7.11
CA LEU A 16 17.60 21.10 5.70
C LEU A 16 16.87 19.80 5.35
N ALA A 17 17.16 18.68 6.02
CA ALA A 17 16.56 17.39 5.70
C ALA A 17 15.01 17.38 5.79
N PRO A 18 14.35 17.94 6.83
CA PRO A 18 12.90 18.02 6.87
C PRO A 18 12.31 18.87 5.74
N VAL A 19 12.95 19.99 5.41
CA VAL A 19 12.52 20.88 4.32
C VAL A 19 12.62 20.14 2.99
N ALA A 20 13.76 19.49 2.72
CA ALA A 20 13.98 18.70 1.52
C ALA A 20 12.95 17.55 1.43
N PHE A 21 12.65 16.87 2.53
CA PHE A 21 11.64 15.82 2.58
C PHE A 21 10.25 16.36 2.22
N VAL A 22 9.80 17.44 2.84
CA VAL A 22 8.48 18.04 2.57
C VAL A 22 8.38 18.52 1.12
N VAL A 23 9.40 19.20 0.60
CA VAL A 23 9.41 19.66 -0.80
C VAL A 23 9.38 18.49 -1.78
N THR A 24 10.15 17.44 -1.51
CA THR A 24 10.16 16.22 -2.33
C THR A 24 8.81 15.52 -2.27
N ASP A 25 8.29 15.28 -1.07
CA ASP A 25 6.99 14.63 -0.86
C ASP A 25 5.87 15.38 -1.58
N HIS A 26 5.80 16.70 -1.42
CA HIS A 26 4.78 17.53 -2.07
C HIS A 26 4.89 17.48 -3.61
N THR A 27 6.12 17.54 -4.13
CA THR A 27 6.36 17.48 -5.58
C THR A 27 5.98 16.11 -6.13
N VAL A 28 6.41 15.04 -5.48
CA VAL A 28 6.09 13.67 -5.89
C VAL A 28 4.59 13.40 -5.78
N TYR A 29 3.94 13.84 -4.70
CA TYR A 29 2.50 13.72 -4.50
C TYR A 29 1.69 14.40 -5.61
N HIS A 30 2.19 15.50 -6.16
CA HIS A 30 1.53 16.17 -7.30
C HIS A 30 1.45 15.28 -8.54
N PHE A 31 2.45 14.43 -8.76
CA PHE A 31 2.45 13.45 -9.84
C PHE A 31 1.66 12.20 -9.47
N GLU A 32 1.91 11.63 -8.28
CA GLU A 32 1.28 10.37 -7.88
C GLU A 32 -0.24 10.45 -7.65
N ARG A 33 -0.81 11.64 -7.52
CA ARG A 33 -2.27 11.78 -7.49
C ARG A 33 -2.93 11.40 -8.82
N ASP A 34 -2.17 11.35 -9.91
CA ASP A 34 -2.65 10.97 -11.24
C ASP A 34 -2.41 9.48 -11.49
N ASN A 35 -3.46 8.66 -11.61
CA ASN A 35 -3.31 7.20 -11.80
C ASN A 35 -2.47 6.83 -13.03
N PRO A 36 -2.59 7.54 -14.18
CA PRO A 36 -1.68 7.38 -15.33
C PRO A 36 -0.19 7.54 -14.98
N PHE A 37 0.18 8.41 -14.05
CA PHE A 37 1.58 8.53 -13.61
C PHE A 37 2.05 7.27 -12.89
N CYS A 38 1.19 6.66 -12.07
CA CYS A 38 1.54 5.42 -11.38
C CYS A 38 1.81 4.27 -12.36
N VAL A 39 1.11 4.22 -13.50
CA VAL A 39 1.34 3.17 -14.52
C VAL A 39 2.27 3.58 -15.65
N SER A 40 2.75 4.82 -15.70
CA SER A 40 3.70 5.24 -16.75
C SER A 40 5.05 4.55 -16.62
N CYS A 41 5.42 4.14 -15.41
CA CYS A 41 6.68 3.45 -15.11
C CYS A 41 6.48 1.96 -14.78
N HIS A 42 5.27 1.56 -14.42
CA HIS A 42 4.90 0.19 -14.12
C HIS A 42 3.85 -0.21 -15.16
N LEU A 43 4.18 -1.08 -16.13
CA LEU A 43 3.37 -1.52 -17.28
C LEU A 43 2.14 -2.38 -16.89
N HIS A 44 1.46 -1.98 -15.83
CA HIS A 44 0.23 -2.60 -15.33
C HIS A 44 -1.00 -1.90 -15.92
N GLU A 45 -0.96 -1.54 -17.20
CA GLU A 45 -2.13 -0.94 -17.89
C GLU A 45 -3.37 -1.84 -17.76
N HIS A 46 -3.17 -3.16 -17.72
CA HIS A 46 -4.25 -4.11 -17.45
C HIS A 46 -4.79 -4.03 -16.02
N LEU A 47 -3.96 -3.77 -14.99
CA LEU A 47 -4.44 -3.55 -13.62
C LEU A 47 -5.13 -2.20 -13.50
N LEU A 48 -4.63 -1.15 -14.15
CA LEU A 48 -5.33 0.13 -14.20
C LEU A 48 -6.68 -0.02 -14.91
N ALA A 49 -6.71 -0.70 -16.06
CA ALA A 49 -7.94 -1.00 -16.76
C ALA A 49 -8.88 -1.84 -15.88
N THR A 50 -8.39 -2.80 -15.11
CA THR A 50 -9.23 -3.58 -14.18
C THR A 50 -9.74 -2.73 -13.02
N PHE A 51 -8.88 -1.87 -12.46
CA PHE A 51 -9.21 -0.94 -11.39
C PHE A 51 -10.28 0.08 -11.85
N GLU A 52 -10.11 0.67 -13.03
CA GLU A 52 -11.02 1.66 -13.62
C GLU A 52 -12.28 1.05 -14.23
N ALA A 53 -12.18 -0.07 -14.98
CA ALA A 53 -13.34 -0.75 -15.58
C ALA A 53 -14.15 -1.54 -14.55
N GLY A 54 -13.48 -2.04 -13.51
CA GLY A 54 -14.07 -2.70 -12.35
C GLY A 54 -15.04 -1.81 -11.57
N ALA A 55 -15.08 -0.51 -11.87
CA ALA A 55 -16.08 0.45 -11.39
C ALA A 55 -17.54 0.02 -11.61
N THR A 56 -17.79 -0.95 -12.50
CA THR A 56 -19.15 -1.42 -12.81
C THR A 56 -19.47 -2.82 -12.31
N GLN A 57 -18.46 -3.63 -11.97
CA GLN A 57 -18.65 -5.06 -11.71
C GLN A 57 -17.92 -5.59 -10.46
N ALA A 58 -17.12 -4.75 -9.77
CA ALA A 58 -16.38 -5.11 -8.56
C ALA A 58 -15.71 -6.50 -8.67
N THR A 59 -14.92 -6.68 -9.72
CA THR A 59 -14.30 -7.97 -10.08
C THR A 59 -13.22 -8.42 -9.09
N ASP A 60 -12.65 -7.46 -8.35
CA ASP A 60 -11.70 -7.67 -7.27
C ASP A 60 -11.89 -6.61 -6.17
N LEU A 61 -11.14 -6.76 -5.09
CA LEU A 61 -11.23 -5.85 -3.94
C LEU A 61 -10.75 -4.43 -4.29
N SER A 62 -9.80 -4.27 -5.21
CA SER A 62 -9.33 -2.95 -5.65
C SER A 62 -10.40 -2.20 -6.45
N ALA A 63 -11.12 -2.89 -7.33
CA ALA A 63 -12.27 -2.39 -8.07
C ALA A 63 -13.43 -2.02 -7.14
N MET A 64 -13.69 -2.82 -6.10
CA MET A 64 -14.67 -2.44 -5.07
C MET A 64 -14.27 -1.13 -4.39
N HIS A 65 -13.01 -0.97 -4.01
CA HIS A 65 -12.51 0.30 -3.46
C HIS A 65 -12.58 1.44 -4.46
N PHE A 66 -12.38 1.19 -5.75
CA PHE A 66 -12.58 2.19 -6.80
C PHE A 66 -14.00 2.76 -6.76
N THR A 67 -15.01 1.88 -6.71
CA THR A 67 -16.43 2.29 -6.66
C THR A 67 -16.83 2.99 -5.36
N ALA A 68 -16.23 2.61 -4.25
CA ALA A 68 -16.59 3.11 -2.92
C ALA A 68 -15.95 4.48 -2.60
N MET A 69 -14.93 4.89 -3.35
CA MET A 69 -14.20 6.14 -3.12
C MET A 69 -14.73 7.28 -3.99
N ASN A 70 -14.89 8.47 -3.41
CA ASN A 70 -15.26 9.67 -4.16
C ASN A 70 -14.20 10.09 -5.19
N GLU A 71 -12.94 9.73 -4.94
CA GLU A 71 -11.80 9.96 -5.85
C GLU A 71 -10.87 8.75 -5.81
N PRO A 72 -11.07 7.76 -6.68
CA PRO A 72 -10.28 6.54 -6.66
C PRO A 72 -8.87 6.79 -7.19
N ARG A 73 -7.88 6.66 -6.30
CA ARG A 73 -6.46 6.91 -6.61
C ARG A 73 -5.60 5.75 -6.15
N CYS A 74 -4.59 5.38 -6.94
CA CYS A 74 -3.60 4.37 -6.54
C CYS A 74 -2.96 4.71 -5.18
N ILE A 75 -2.65 6.00 -4.97
CA ILE A 75 -2.07 6.49 -3.72
C ILE A 75 -2.99 6.42 -2.49
N ALA A 76 -4.30 6.22 -2.66
CA ALA A 76 -5.19 6.05 -1.51
C ALA A 76 -4.78 4.83 -0.65
N CYS A 77 -4.22 3.81 -1.32
CA CYS A 77 -3.70 2.59 -0.69
C CYS A 77 -2.16 2.57 -0.64
N HIS A 78 -1.48 3.00 -1.71
CA HIS A 78 -0.04 2.78 -1.90
C HIS A 78 0.89 3.89 -1.40
N LYS A 79 0.37 5.05 -0.97
CA LYS A 79 1.21 6.19 -0.54
C LYS A 79 2.11 5.87 0.67
N GLY A 80 1.68 4.94 1.52
CA GLY A 80 2.19 4.75 2.88
C GLY A 80 1.54 5.74 3.84
N GLU A 81 1.21 5.28 5.05
CA GLU A 81 0.58 6.11 6.08
C GLU A 81 1.59 6.63 7.11
N GLY A 82 1.62 7.95 7.27
CA GLY A 82 2.59 8.63 8.12
C GLY A 82 3.99 8.75 7.50
N PRO A 83 4.91 9.46 8.18
CA PRO A 83 6.19 9.87 7.59
C PRO A 83 7.14 8.69 7.33
N ILE A 84 7.11 7.65 8.18
CA ILE A 84 8.01 6.50 8.07
C ILE A 84 7.64 5.63 6.85
N GLU A 85 6.37 5.27 6.71
CA GLU A 85 5.91 4.47 5.56
C GLU A 85 6.05 5.25 4.27
N ARG A 86 5.71 6.54 4.30
CA ARG A 86 5.91 7.42 3.16
C ARG A 86 7.37 7.48 2.72
N ALA A 87 8.31 7.60 3.66
CA ALA A 87 9.74 7.58 3.36
C ALA A 87 10.18 6.24 2.73
N LYS A 88 9.63 5.10 3.17
CA LYS A 88 9.91 3.79 2.55
C LYS A 88 9.42 3.73 1.09
N VAL A 89 8.19 4.17 0.84
CA VAL A 89 7.61 4.22 -0.51
C VAL A 89 8.44 5.12 -1.42
N LEU A 90 8.78 6.34 -0.95
CA LEU A 90 9.61 7.28 -1.70
C LEU A 90 11.03 6.72 -1.97
N ALA A 91 11.61 5.98 -1.03
CA ALA A 91 12.91 5.35 -1.23
C ALA A 91 12.88 4.26 -2.31
N VAL A 92 11.84 3.43 -2.32
CA VAL A 92 11.63 2.41 -3.36
C VAL A 92 11.37 3.06 -4.72
N ALA A 93 10.48 4.05 -4.78
CA ALA A 93 10.20 4.80 -6.00
C ALA A 93 11.46 5.49 -6.56
N GLY A 94 12.26 6.13 -5.71
CA GLY A 94 13.52 6.77 -6.10
C GLY A 94 14.55 5.77 -6.63
N ARG A 95 14.67 4.60 -5.99
CA ARG A 95 15.51 3.50 -6.47
C ARG A 95 15.07 3.01 -7.85
N ASP A 96 13.78 2.82 -8.06
CA ASP A 96 13.27 2.27 -9.32
C ASP A 96 13.31 3.30 -10.46
N ALA A 97 13.10 4.59 -10.15
CA ALA A 97 13.37 5.69 -11.07
C ALA A 97 14.86 5.74 -11.49
N LEU A 98 15.78 5.55 -10.55
CA LEU A 98 17.21 5.49 -10.87
C LEU A 98 17.54 4.31 -11.79
N LYS A 99 16.99 3.12 -11.50
CA LYS A 99 17.15 1.93 -12.36
C LYS A 99 16.64 2.20 -13.78
N TYR A 100 15.51 2.91 -13.90
CA TYR A 100 14.93 3.31 -15.19
C TYR A 100 15.86 4.24 -15.95
N LEU A 101 16.34 5.31 -15.30
CA LEU A 101 17.23 6.29 -15.92
C LEU A 101 18.55 5.70 -16.41
N VAL A 102 19.10 4.69 -15.71
CA VAL A 102 20.36 4.04 -16.11
C VAL A 102 20.15 2.82 -17.02
N GLY A 103 18.91 2.55 -17.47
CA GLY A 103 18.60 1.51 -18.44
C GLY A 103 18.70 0.07 -17.92
N VAL A 104 18.66 -0.14 -16.60
CA VAL A 104 18.71 -1.47 -15.96
C VAL A 104 17.38 -1.85 -15.32
N HIS A 105 16.33 -1.10 -15.61
CA HIS A 105 15.01 -1.34 -15.06
C HIS A 105 14.44 -2.65 -15.57
N ARG A 106 13.96 -3.45 -14.63
CA ARG A 106 13.04 -4.56 -14.87
C ARG A 106 11.75 -4.16 -14.22
N GLU A 107 10.67 -4.31 -14.97
CA GLU A 107 9.37 -4.05 -14.45
C GLU A 107 9.09 -4.99 -13.26
N PRO A 108 8.71 -4.45 -12.10
CA PRO A 108 8.33 -5.27 -10.96
C PRO A 108 6.92 -5.85 -11.20
N ASP A 109 6.71 -7.10 -10.85
CA ASP A 109 5.39 -7.77 -10.88
C ASP A 109 4.61 -7.61 -9.55
N HIS A 110 5.21 -6.94 -8.55
CA HIS A 110 4.60 -6.64 -7.26
C HIS A 110 5.25 -5.41 -6.59
N SER A 111 4.60 -4.87 -5.55
CA SER A 111 5.18 -3.83 -4.71
C SER A 111 6.13 -4.42 -3.66
N ASP A 112 7.37 -3.92 -3.61
CA ASP A 112 8.34 -4.24 -2.55
C ASP A 112 7.94 -3.66 -1.18
N VAL A 113 7.02 -2.69 -1.16
CA VAL A 113 6.47 -2.12 0.07
C VAL A 113 5.05 -2.66 0.25
N PRO A 114 4.82 -3.59 1.19
CA PRO A 114 3.47 -4.05 1.48
C PRO A 114 2.63 -2.89 2.02
N ILE A 115 1.34 -2.87 1.68
CA ILE A 115 0.39 -1.94 2.27
C ILE A 115 0.27 -2.29 3.76
N ALA A 116 0.55 -1.32 4.61
CA ALA A 116 0.39 -1.47 6.04
C ALA A 116 -1.06 -1.27 6.48
N ASP A 117 -1.42 -1.83 7.64
CA ASP A 117 -2.76 -1.70 8.23
C ASP A 117 -3.17 -0.26 8.47
N ALA A 118 -2.21 0.64 8.71
CA ALA A 118 -2.46 2.07 8.84
C ALA A 118 -3.10 2.66 7.57
N GLY A 119 -2.73 2.14 6.39
CA GLY A 119 -3.37 2.51 5.11
C GLY A 119 -4.85 2.12 5.07
N CYS A 120 -5.19 0.92 5.55
CA CYS A 120 -6.56 0.41 5.56
C CYS A 120 -7.43 1.08 6.63
N THR A 121 -6.91 1.18 7.86
CA THR A 121 -7.63 1.68 9.05
C THR A 121 -7.90 3.18 9.00
N ARG A 122 -7.20 3.93 8.14
CA ARG A 122 -7.53 5.33 7.80
C ARG A 122 -9.00 5.50 7.41
N CYS A 123 -9.51 4.60 6.58
CA CYS A 123 -10.90 4.59 6.11
C CYS A 123 -11.76 3.60 6.92
N HIS A 124 -11.20 2.44 7.28
CA HIS A 124 -11.90 1.40 8.02
C HIS A 124 -11.62 1.48 9.53
N ARG A 125 -11.99 2.59 10.17
CA ARG A 125 -11.70 2.82 11.61
C ARG A 125 -12.44 1.89 12.58
N ARG A 126 -13.47 1.19 12.11
CA ARG A 126 -14.35 0.31 12.88
C ARG A 126 -14.23 -1.17 12.50
N LEU A 127 -13.08 -1.58 11.94
CA LEU A 127 -12.82 -3.00 11.66
C LEU A 127 -12.94 -3.80 12.96
N GLY A 128 -13.81 -4.82 12.96
CA GLY A 128 -14.11 -5.64 14.14
C GLY A 128 -15.34 -5.24 14.95
N GLU A 129 -16.10 -4.22 14.52
CA GLU A 129 -17.41 -3.84 15.11
C GLU A 129 -18.62 -4.42 14.34
N ALA A 130 -18.43 -5.00 13.15
CA ALA A 130 -19.51 -5.64 12.38
C ALA A 130 -20.04 -6.88 13.11
N THR A 131 -21.36 -7.10 13.07
CA THR A 131 -22.11 -7.99 13.98
C THR A 131 -22.59 -9.30 13.37
N SER A 132 -22.04 -9.76 12.24
CA SER A 132 -22.35 -11.09 11.67
C SER A 132 -21.43 -12.17 12.26
N ALA A 133 -21.98 -13.29 12.72
CA ALA A 133 -21.28 -14.35 13.44
C ALA A 133 -20.32 -15.21 12.59
N PRO A 134 -19.28 -15.85 13.19
CA PRO A 134 -18.24 -15.30 14.05
C PRO A 134 -17.01 -14.93 13.19
N ASP A 135 -16.94 -13.68 12.71
CA ASP A 135 -15.85 -13.21 11.85
C ASP A 135 -14.48 -13.24 12.57
N PHE A 136 -13.41 -13.49 11.81
CA PHE A 136 -12.02 -13.50 12.30
C PHE A 136 -11.69 -12.27 13.17
N HIS A 137 -12.10 -11.07 12.73
CA HIS A 137 -11.82 -9.81 13.42
C HIS A 137 -12.55 -9.63 14.77
N GLN A 138 -13.59 -10.42 15.03
CA GLN A 138 -14.34 -10.37 16.29
C GLN A 138 -13.70 -11.22 17.39
N ARG A 139 -12.83 -12.17 17.03
CA ARG A 139 -12.15 -13.05 18.00
C ARG A 139 -10.99 -12.31 18.65
N THR A 140 -11.09 -12.07 19.95
CA THR A 140 -10.05 -11.40 20.73
C THR A 140 -8.69 -12.09 20.59
N GLU A 141 -8.69 -13.43 20.50
CA GLU A 141 -7.50 -14.25 20.32
C GLU A 141 -6.78 -13.96 19.00
N HIS A 142 -7.49 -13.50 17.97
CA HIS A 142 -6.94 -13.18 16.67
C HIS A 142 -6.52 -11.70 16.53
N ARG A 143 -7.06 -10.81 17.37
CA ARG A 143 -6.76 -9.36 17.31
C ARG A 143 -5.31 -9.04 17.65
N THR A 144 -4.63 -9.89 18.41
CA THR A 144 -3.23 -9.69 18.81
C THR A 144 -2.24 -10.45 17.94
N LEU A 145 -2.71 -11.20 16.93
CA LEU A 145 -1.81 -11.91 16.03
C LEU A 145 -1.07 -10.90 15.13
N PRO A 146 0.22 -11.13 14.83
CA PRO A 146 1.02 -10.25 13.99
C PRO A 146 0.69 -10.46 12.50
N MET A 147 -0.59 -10.34 12.14
CA MET A 147 -1.09 -10.45 10.78
C MET A 147 -1.58 -9.09 10.29
N SER A 148 -1.17 -8.71 9.09
CA SER A 148 -1.69 -7.51 8.42
C SER A 148 -2.97 -7.83 7.65
N CYS A 149 -3.76 -6.79 7.36
CA CYS A 149 -4.98 -6.87 6.56
C CYS A 149 -4.71 -7.54 5.21
N VAL A 150 -3.60 -7.16 4.55
CA VAL A 150 -3.19 -7.72 3.25
C VAL A 150 -2.66 -9.14 3.30
N THR A 151 -2.49 -9.73 4.49
CA THR A 151 -2.15 -11.15 4.65
C THR A 151 -3.31 -12.05 4.20
N CYS A 152 -4.55 -11.58 4.33
CA CYS A 152 -5.75 -12.32 3.92
C CYS A 152 -6.48 -11.64 2.76
N HIS A 153 -6.51 -10.30 2.74
CA HIS A 153 -7.23 -9.53 1.72
C HIS A 153 -6.29 -9.09 0.59
N ARG A 154 -6.41 -9.74 -0.57
CA ARG A 154 -5.64 -9.38 -1.76
C ARG A 154 -6.43 -8.44 -2.67
N ALA A 155 -5.84 -7.28 -2.99
CA ALA A 155 -6.54 -6.20 -3.69
C ALA A 155 -6.73 -6.48 -5.19
N HIS A 156 -5.67 -6.91 -5.89
CA HIS A 156 -5.63 -7.05 -7.34
C HIS A 156 -5.80 -8.50 -7.83
N HIS A 157 -6.56 -9.30 -7.08
CA HIS A 157 -6.87 -10.67 -7.44
C HIS A 157 -8.38 -10.83 -7.49
N GLY A 158 -8.88 -11.50 -8.54
CA GLY A 158 -10.30 -11.75 -8.70
C GLY A 158 -10.87 -12.48 -7.49
N GLY A 159 -12.08 -12.09 -7.08
CA GLY A 159 -12.69 -12.63 -5.88
C GLY A 159 -14.21 -12.51 -5.87
N ASP A 160 -14.84 -13.19 -4.93
CA ASP A 160 -16.28 -13.16 -4.74
C ASP A 160 -16.64 -12.07 -3.72
N PRO A 161 -17.43 -11.04 -4.09
CA PRO A 161 -17.87 -10.02 -3.16
C PRO A 161 -18.69 -10.61 -1.99
N ALA A 162 -19.41 -11.72 -2.19
CA ALA A 162 -20.14 -12.39 -1.12
C ALA A 162 -19.21 -13.03 -0.07
N ARG A 163 -17.92 -13.19 -0.40
CA ARG A 163 -16.86 -13.67 0.50
C ARG A 163 -15.87 -12.57 0.89
N ASN A 164 -16.24 -11.31 0.73
CA ASN A 164 -15.34 -10.16 0.96
C ASN A 164 -14.02 -10.27 0.18
N PHE A 165 -14.08 -10.85 -1.03
CA PHE A 165 -12.92 -11.09 -1.89
C PHE A 165 -11.83 -11.97 -1.27
N LEU A 166 -12.18 -12.79 -0.28
CA LEU A 166 -11.27 -13.79 0.28
C LEU A 166 -11.19 -15.00 -0.67
N GLU A 167 -9.95 -15.40 -0.97
CA GLU A 167 -9.67 -16.60 -1.76
C GLU A 167 -9.26 -17.74 -0.83
N GLU A 168 -9.99 -18.85 -0.86
CA GLU A 168 -9.77 -19.99 0.03
C GLU A 168 -8.35 -20.56 -0.09
N THR A 169 -7.85 -20.68 -1.33
CA THR A 169 -6.48 -21.15 -1.63
C THR A 169 -5.39 -20.26 -1.07
N HIS A 170 -5.71 -18.99 -0.77
CA HIS A 170 -4.80 -18.04 -0.16
C HIS A 170 -4.95 -18.00 1.38
N VAL A 171 -6.19 -17.95 1.88
CA VAL A 171 -6.49 -17.74 3.30
C VAL A 171 -6.31 -19.01 4.13
N VAL A 172 -6.71 -20.18 3.62
CA VAL A 172 -6.61 -21.44 4.38
C VAL A 172 -5.17 -21.77 4.79
N PRO A 173 -4.14 -21.62 3.92
CA PRO A 173 -2.75 -21.78 4.34
C PRO A 173 -2.34 -20.85 5.48
N VAL A 174 -2.83 -19.60 5.51
CA VAL A 174 -2.57 -18.66 6.61
C VAL A 174 -3.16 -19.20 7.90
N CYS A 175 -4.42 -19.64 7.89
CA CYS A 175 -5.07 -20.23 9.07
C CYS A 175 -4.33 -21.49 9.56
N ARG A 176 -3.82 -22.31 8.65
CA ARG A 176 -3.08 -23.55 8.97
C ARG A 176 -1.74 -23.32 9.66
N THR A 177 -1.19 -22.10 9.63
CA THR A 177 0.00 -21.75 10.41
C THR A 177 -0.22 -21.91 11.92
N CYS A 178 -1.46 -21.74 12.40
CA CYS A 178 -1.85 -21.93 13.80
C CYS A 178 -2.88 -23.05 14.00
N HIS A 179 -3.62 -23.44 12.96
CA HIS A 179 -4.62 -24.52 12.98
C HIS A 179 -4.25 -25.64 11.99
N PRO A 180 -3.28 -26.52 12.31
CA PRO A 180 -2.78 -27.52 11.36
C PRO A 180 -3.83 -28.51 10.84
N SER A 181 -4.94 -28.69 11.57
CA SER A 181 -6.03 -29.61 11.23
C SER A 181 -7.24 -28.94 10.57
N LEU A 182 -7.09 -27.71 10.06
CA LEU A 182 -8.15 -26.97 9.37
C LEU A 182 -8.42 -27.50 7.95
#